data_AF-A0AAN2UW74-F1
#
_entry.id   AF-A0AAN2UW74-F1
#
_cell.length_a   1.000
_cell.length_b   1.000
_cell.length_c   1.000
_cell.angle_alpha   90.00
_cell.angle_beta   90.00
_cell.angle_gamma   90.00
#
_symmetry.space_group_name_H-M   'P 1'
#
loop_
_entity.id
_entity.type
_entity.pdbx_description
1 polymer ?
#
loop_
_entity_poly.entity_id
_entity_poly.type
_entity_poly.pdbx_seq_one_letter_code
_entity_poly.pdbx_strand_id
1 'polypeptide(L)'
;MIEKPKGRINEIVYFHTTDSESQNRIYPNLVQLFILLDEILKADETTSSLHVTPFYVNEMLNFQEEFDIAHLYIETKENVTLIEKEEFAKKNMFWLTPESDYKILDKYINLDDMKQMYFLVEKSDILDFKKSIHAYMSFLMQRGIPQMMAWLYDMYDFDKESIPYGYFCFEVLSH
;
A
#
# COMPACT_ATOMS: atom_id res chain seq x y z
N MET A 1 18.46 17.00 3.38
CA MET A 1 18.72 15.65 3.90
C MET A 1 17.45 15.18 4.55
N ILE A 2 16.93 14.04 4.13
CA ILE A 2 15.76 13.41 4.73
C ILE A 2 16.20 12.95 6.12
N GLU A 3 15.49 13.39 7.16
CA GLU A 3 15.85 13.04 8.53
C GLU A 3 15.51 11.58 8.81
N LYS A 4 16.45 10.85 9.42
CA LYS A 4 16.21 9.48 9.86
C LYS A 4 15.15 9.47 10.98
N PRO A 5 14.02 8.75 10.80
CA PRO A 5 12.97 8.69 11.81
C PRO A 5 13.38 7.80 13.00
N LYS A 6 12.62 7.88 14.09
CA LYS A 6 12.76 7.01 15.27
C LYS A 6 11.81 5.82 15.15
N GLY A 7 12.20 4.69 15.75
CA GLY A 7 11.42 3.44 15.75
C GLY A 7 11.94 2.48 14.69
N ARG A 8 12.09 1.20 15.02
CA ARG A 8 12.83 0.25 14.18
C ARG A 8 12.11 -0.01 12.85
N ILE A 9 10.78 -0.07 12.81
CA ILE A 9 10.02 -0.13 11.54
C ILE A 9 10.25 1.12 10.70
N ASN A 10 10.19 2.31 11.30
CA ASN A 10 10.43 3.57 10.58
C ASN A 10 11.85 3.64 10.01
N GLU A 11 12.83 3.13 10.75
CA GLU A 11 14.20 3.02 10.27
C GLU A 11 14.31 2.05 9.09
N ILE A 12 13.64 0.89 9.15
CA ILE A 12 13.60 -0.07 8.03
C ILE A 12 13.01 0.62 6.80
N VAL A 13 11.84 1.25 6.91
CA VAL A 13 11.22 1.97 5.78
C VAL A 13 12.17 3.03 5.23
N TYR A 14 12.82 3.82 6.10
CA TYR A 14 13.80 4.83 5.69
C TYR A 14 14.96 4.23 4.88
N PHE A 15 15.57 3.13 5.35
CA PHE A 15 16.72 2.53 4.66
C PHE A 15 16.38 1.91 3.31
N HIS A 16 15.14 1.44 3.12
CA HIS A 16 14.69 0.89 1.84
C HIS A 16 14.13 1.95 0.88
N THR A 17 13.80 3.15 1.36
CA THR A 17 13.14 4.20 0.57
C THR A 17 13.91 5.51 0.49
N THR A 18 15.19 5.52 0.89
CA THR A 18 16.08 6.66 0.73
C THR A 18 17.40 6.23 0.11
N ASP A 19 17.99 7.09 -0.71
CA ASP A 19 19.32 6.86 -1.25
C ASP A 19 20.41 6.91 -0.17
N SER A 20 21.61 6.43 -0.52
CA SER A 20 22.74 6.37 0.41
C SER A 20 23.19 7.73 0.95
N GLU A 21 22.86 8.81 0.24
CA GLU A 21 23.16 10.19 0.64
C GLU A 21 22.01 10.83 1.43
N SER A 22 20.89 10.12 1.59
CA SER A 22 19.67 10.60 2.24
C SER A 22 19.14 11.90 1.63
N GLN A 23 19.29 12.04 0.31
CA GLN A 23 18.87 13.21 -0.46
C GLN A 23 17.56 12.95 -1.20
N ASN A 24 17.39 11.74 -1.74
CA ASN A 24 16.25 11.40 -2.58
C ASN A 24 15.47 10.21 -2.01
N ARG A 25 14.17 10.20 -2.33
CA ARG A 25 13.29 9.05 -2.10
C ARG A 25 13.52 8.01 -3.18
N ILE A 26 13.48 6.74 -2.77
CA ILE A 26 13.48 5.57 -3.65
C ILE A 26 12.12 4.90 -3.49
N TYR A 27 11.49 4.61 -4.62
CA TYR A 27 10.25 3.84 -4.66
C TYR A 27 10.58 2.40 -5.01
N PRO A 28 10.48 1.45 -4.06
CA PRO A 28 10.73 0.05 -4.34
C PRO A 28 9.83 -0.47 -5.46
N ASN A 29 10.37 -1.37 -6.30
CA ASN A 29 9.55 -2.25 -7.13
C ASN A 29 8.96 -3.39 -6.29
N LEU A 30 8.16 -4.27 -6.90
CA LEU A 30 7.45 -5.34 -6.19
C LEU A 30 8.38 -6.27 -5.38
N VAL A 31 9.53 -6.64 -5.95
CA VAL A 31 10.50 -7.51 -5.25
C VAL A 31 11.10 -6.79 -4.04
N GLN A 32 11.48 -5.54 -4.22
CA GLN A 32 12.04 -4.71 -3.16
C GLN A 32 11.02 -4.42 -2.05
N LEU A 33 9.75 -4.19 -2.40
CA LEU A 33 8.66 -4.04 -1.45
C LEU A 33 8.54 -5.29 -0.58
N PHE A 34 8.59 -6.49 -1.16
CA PHE A 34 8.44 -7.73 -0.40
C PHE A 34 9.61 -7.96 0.55
N ILE A 35 10.83 -7.62 0.13
CA ILE A 35 12.01 -7.64 1.02
C ILE A 35 11.82 -6.67 2.19
N LEU A 36 11.38 -5.44 1.92
CA LEU A 36 11.08 -4.42 2.94
C LEU A 36 10.03 -4.95 3.94
N LEU A 37 8.90 -5.45 3.44
CA LEU A 37 7.81 -5.98 4.29
C LEU A 37 8.27 -7.19 5.11
N ASP A 38 9.07 -8.09 4.55
CA ASP A 38 9.68 -9.21 5.28
C ASP A 38 10.64 -8.76 6.39
N GLU A 39 11.33 -7.63 6.22
CA GLU A 39 12.15 -7.03 7.27
C GLU A 39 11.30 -6.38 8.37
N ILE A 40 10.22 -5.69 8.02
CA ILE A 40 9.23 -5.18 9.00
C ILE A 40 8.65 -6.34 9.83
N LEU A 41 8.30 -7.46 9.18
CA LEU A 41 7.80 -8.65 9.86
C LEU A 41 8.81 -9.25 10.88
N LYS A 42 10.12 -9.02 10.69
CA LYS A 42 11.20 -9.44 11.62
C LYS A 42 11.51 -8.39 12.70
N ALA A 43 10.89 -7.21 12.66
CA ALA A 43 11.12 -6.17 13.64
C ALA A 43 10.54 -6.50 15.02
N ASP A 44 9.56 -7.41 15.08
CA ASP A 44 8.85 -7.84 16.31
C ASP A 44 8.29 -6.66 17.13
N GLU A 45 7.85 -5.60 16.44
CA GLU A 45 7.18 -4.45 17.03
C GLU A 45 6.05 -3.97 16.09
N THR A 46 5.29 -2.97 16.53
CA THR A 46 4.34 -2.24 15.70
C THR A 46 4.83 -0.80 15.51
N THR A 47 4.22 -0.11 14.54
CA THR A 47 4.41 1.33 14.32
C THR A 47 3.04 2.02 14.37
N SER A 48 2.99 3.34 14.56
CA SER A 48 1.74 4.11 14.64
C SER A 48 0.89 3.94 13.37
N SER A 49 1.52 4.02 12.21
CA SER A 49 0.89 3.60 10.95
C SER A 49 1.89 3.10 9.91
N LEU A 50 1.40 2.25 8.99
CA LEU A 50 2.12 1.80 7.81
C LEU A 50 1.23 1.99 6.59
N HIS A 51 1.77 2.63 5.56
CA HIS A 51 1.11 2.89 4.29
C HIS A 51 1.93 2.33 3.13
N VAL A 52 1.26 1.76 2.15
CA VAL A 52 1.86 1.40 0.86
C VAL A 52 0.95 1.90 -0.25
N THR A 53 1.41 2.87 -1.03
CA THR A 53 0.69 3.40 -2.17
C THR A 53 1.34 2.91 -3.46
N PRO A 54 0.69 1.99 -4.19
CA PRO A 54 1.20 1.54 -5.48
C PRO A 54 0.96 2.59 -6.56
N PHE A 55 1.90 2.64 -7.50
CA PHE A 55 1.76 3.40 -8.73
C PHE A 55 2.48 2.69 -9.88
N TYR A 56 2.05 2.97 -11.11
CA TYR A 56 2.63 2.44 -12.33
C TYR A 56 3.35 3.56 -13.05
N VAL A 57 4.58 3.29 -13.49
CA VAL A 57 5.37 4.19 -14.32
C VAL A 57 5.51 3.56 -15.69
N ASN A 58 5.42 4.36 -16.76
CA ASN A 58 5.83 3.96 -18.11
C ASN A 58 6.82 4.98 -18.68
N GLU A 59 8.07 4.55 -18.85
CA GLU A 59 9.17 5.42 -19.26
C GLU A 59 9.04 5.89 -20.72
N MET A 60 8.49 5.05 -21.60
CA MET A 60 8.33 5.40 -23.02
C MET A 60 7.28 6.49 -23.20
N LEU A 61 6.21 6.44 -22.40
CA LEU A 61 5.09 7.38 -22.48
C LEU A 61 5.25 8.58 -21.55
N ASN A 62 6.28 8.61 -20.70
CA ASN A 62 6.43 9.58 -19.61
C ASN A 62 5.14 9.68 -18.79
N PHE A 63 4.61 8.51 -18.40
CA PHE A 63 3.30 8.35 -17.77
C PHE A 63 3.45 7.79 -16.36
N GLN A 64 2.60 8.27 -15.44
CA GLN A 64 2.48 7.73 -14.09
C GLN A 64 1.00 7.70 -13.67
N GLU A 65 0.59 6.60 -13.03
CA GLU A 65 -0.74 6.43 -12.43
C GLU A 65 -0.61 5.91 -11.01
N GLU A 66 -1.23 6.59 -10.04
CA GLU A 66 -1.34 6.13 -8.65
C GLU A 66 -2.63 5.36 -8.43
N PHE A 67 -2.63 4.36 -7.54
CA PHE A 67 -3.78 3.48 -7.33
C PHE A 67 -4.26 3.45 -5.87
N ASP A 68 -5.42 4.06 -5.64
CA ASP A 68 -6.18 3.87 -4.39
C ASP A 68 -6.69 2.43 -4.23
N ILE A 69 -6.90 1.72 -5.35
CA ILE A 69 -7.49 0.37 -5.37
C ILE A 69 -6.61 -0.73 -4.78
N ALA A 70 -5.34 -0.43 -4.46
CA ALA A 70 -4.39 -1.37 -3.89
C ALA A 70 -3.56 -0.75 -2.75
N HIS A 71 -4.06 0.33 -2.13
CA HIS A 71 -3.39 1.00 -1.02
C HIS A 71 -3.43 0.16 0.26
N LEU A 72 -2.27 -0.09 0.89
CA LEU A 72 -2.23 -0.62 2.27
C LEU A 72 -2.37 0.54 3.25
N TYR A 73 -3.25 0.41 4.23
CA TYR A 73 -3.27 1.24 5.43
C TYR A 73 -3.42 0.37 6.69
N ILE A 74 -2.38 0.38 7.53
CA ILE A 74 -2.44 -0.18 8.89
C ILE A 74 -2.32 0.97 9.88
N GLU A 75 -3.34 1.14 10.73
CA GLU A 75 -3.33 2.09 11.85
C GLU A 75 -3.21 1.31 13.17
N THR A 76 -2.36 1.77 14.08
CA THR A 76 -2.29 1.20 15.44
C THR A 76 -2.77 2.16 16.51
N LYS A 77 -3.48 1.62 17.52
CA LYS A 77 -3.97 2.37 18.68
C LYS A 77 -3.70 1.63 19.97
N GLU A 78 -3.63 2.36 21.08
CA GLU A 78 -3.43 1.77 22.41
C GLU A 78 -4.57 0.82 22.81
N ASN A 79 -5.81 1.10 22.37
CA ASN A 79 -6.95 0.22 22.59
C ASN A 79 -7.81 0.19 21.32
N VAL A 80 -8.24 -1.00 20.90
CA VAL A 80 -9.12 -1.20 19.73
C VAL A 80 -10.27 -2.10 20.12
N THR A 81 -11.50 -1.64 19.91
CA THR A 81 -12.68 -2.50 20.09
C THR A 81 -12.91 -3.37 18.85
N LEU A 82 -13.57 -4.52 19.03
CA LEU A 82 -13.93 -5.40 17.92
C LEU A 82 -14.77 -4.68 16.85
N ILE A 83 -15.71 -3.83 17.29
CA ILE A 83 -16.57 -3.05 16.39
C ILE A 83 -15.74 -2.06 15.56
N GLU A 84 -14.79 -1.36 16.18
CA GLU A 84 -13.92 -0.44 15.44
C GLU A 84 -13.10 -1.16 14.39
N LYS A 85 -12.55 -2.33 14.73
CA LYS A 85 -11.76 -3.16 13.82
C LYS A 85 -12.60 -3.66 12.64
N GLU A 86 -13.81 -4.16 12.87
CA GLU A 86 -14.70 -4.68 11.83
C GLU A 86 -15.21 -3.59 10.87
N GLU A 87 -15.48 -2.39 11.37
CA GLU A 87 -15.97 -1.27 10.58
C GLU A 87 -14.86 -0.48 9.88
N PHE A 88 -13.59 -0.69 10.23
CA PHE A 88 -12.47 0.14 9.76
C PHE A 88 -12.35 0.19 8.23
N ALA A 89 -12.35 -0.98 7.58
CA ALA A 89 -12.27 -1.08 6.13
C ALA A 89 -13.43 -0.33 5.45
N LYS A 90 -14.65 -0.50 5.96
CA LYS A 90 -15.86 0.13 5.42
C LYS A 90 -15.84 1.66 5.57
N LYS A 91 -15.34 2.17 6.70
CA LYS A 91 -15.19 3.62 6.93
C LYS A 91 -14.21 4.28 5.96
N ASN A 92 -13.25 3.51 5.44
CA ASN A 92 -12.28 3.99 4.45
C ASN A 92 -12.76 3.81 3.00
N MET A 93 -13.99 3.30 2.77
CA MET A 93 -14.60 3.26 1.43
C MET A 93 -15.24 4.61 1.06
N PHE A 94 -14.41 5.65 0.90
CA PHE A 94 -14.84 7.04 0.71
C PHE A 94 -15.72 7.26 -0.54
N TRP A 95 -15.68 6.36 -1.52
CA TRP A 95 -16.47 6.44 -2.74
C TRP A 95 -17.91 5.92 -2.63
N LEU A 96 -18.27 5.33 -1.48
CA LEU A 96 -19.63 4.85 -1.26
C LEU A 96 -20.64 6.00 -1.07
N THR A 97 -20.19 7.24 -0.88
CA THR A 97 -21.10 8.40 -0.83
C THR A 97 -21.84 8.57 -2.17
N PRO A 98 -23.14 8.91 -2.16
CA PRO A 98 -23.94 8.99 -3.39
C PRO A 98 -23.37 9.96 -4.43
N GLU A 99 -22.72 11.03 -3.97
CA GLU A 99 -22.18 12.11 -4.80
C GLU A 99 -20.68 11.95 -5.08
N SER A 100 -20.08 10.79 -4.82
CA SER A 100 -18.63 10.62 -5.02
C SER A 100 -18.24 10.62 -6.50
N ASP A 101 -17.27 11.46 -6.86
CA ASP A 101 -16.60 11.40 -8.16
C ASP A 101 -15.79 10.10 -8.36
N TYR A 102 -15.56 9.35 -7.27
CA TYR A 102 -14.77 8.11 -7.26
C TYR A 102 -15.63 6.84 -7.39
N LYS A 103 -16.90 6.96 -7.82
CA LYS A 103 -17.79 5.79 -8.04
C LYS A 103 -17.21 4.72 -8.96
N ILE A 104 -16.29 5.10 -9.84
CA ILE A 104 -15.56 4.17 -10.70
C ILE A 104 -14.83 3.07 -9.92
N LEU A 105 -14.44 3.32 -8.67
CA LEU A 105 -13.77 2.35 -7.79
C LEU A 105 -14.65 1.10 -7.51
N ASP A 106 -15.99 1.22 -7.51
CA ASP A 106 -16.91 0.08 -7.30
C ASP A 106 -16.73 -1.03 -8.35
N LYS A 107 -16.18 -0.71 -9.53
CA LYS A 107 -15.88 -1.69 -10.59
C LYS A 107 -14.66 -2.56 -10.24
N TYR A 108 -13.73 -2.03 -9.44
CA TYR A 108 -12.43 -2.65 -9.23
C TYR A 108 -12.23 -3.17 -7.82
N ILE A 109 -12.85 -2.56 -6.81
CA ILE A 109 -12.65 -2.95 -5.41
C ILE A 109 -13.97 -3.16 -4.69
N ASN A 110 -14.00 -4.17 -3.82
CA ASN A 110 -15.13 -4.47 -2.97
C ASN A 110 -14.76 -4.47 -1.48
N LEU A 111 -15.74 -4.69 -0.60
CA LEU A 111 -15.48 -4.69 0.84
C LEU A 111 -14.50 -5.79 1.29
N ASP A 112 -14.49 -6.95 0.63
CA ASP A 112 -13.57 -8.02 0.99
C ASP A 112 -12.12 -7.65 0.62
N ASP A 113 -11.92 -6.95 -0.50
CA ASP A 113 -10.62 -6.38 -0.89
C ASP A 113 -10.17 -5.35 0.13
N MET A 114 -11.07 -4.45 0.53
CA MET A 114 -10.77 -3.43 1.54
C MET A 114 -10.34 -4.03 2.88
N LYS A 115 -10.90 -5.17 3.27
CA LYS A 115 -10.49 -5.91 4.48
C LYS A 115 -9.11 -6.57 4.38
N GLN A 116 -8.52 -6.66 3.18
CA GLN A 116 -7.12 -7.10 2.98
C GLN A 116 -6.14 -5.93 2.89
N MET A 117 -6.63 -4.69 2.96
CA MET A 117 -5.86 -3.47 2.71
C MET A 117 -5.93 -2.48 3.87
N TYR A 118 -7.05 -2.44 4.60
CA TYR A 118 -7.30 -1.47 5.66
C TYR A 118 -7.46 -2.17 7.00
N PHE A 119 -6.52 -1.94 7.90
CA PHE A 119 -6.44 -2.62 9.19
C PHE A 119 -6.32 -1.63 10.34
N LEU A 120 -7.12 -1.85 11.38
CA LEU A 120 -6.96 -1.21 12.67
C LEU A 120 -6.51 -2.25 13.68
N VAL A 121 -5.33 -2.05 14.25
CA VAL A 121 -4.64 -3.03 15.08
C VAL A 121 -4.34 -2.41 16.45
N GLU A 122 -4.43 -3.20 17.52
CA GLU A 122 -3.96 -2.73 18.82
C GLU A 122 -2.43 -2.71 18.82
N LYS A 123 -1.82 -1.63 19.30
CA LYS A 123 -0.36 -1.43 19.30
C LYS A 123 0.40 -2.51 20.07
N SER A 124 -0.25 -3.13 21.06
CA SER A 124 0.30 -4.26 21.80
C SER A 124 0.24 -5.59 21.01
N ASP A 125 -0.61 -5.69 19.98
CA ASP A 125 -0.87 -6.90 19.20
C ASP A 125 0.01 -7.00 17.95
N ILE A 126 1.27 -7.37 18.19
CA ILE A 126 2.26 -7.60 17.14
C ILE A 126 1.81 -8.70 16.17
N LEU A 127 1.09 -9.72 16.66
CA LEU A 127 0.68 -10.85 15.83
C LEU A 127 -0.35 -10.42 14.77
N ASP A 128 -1.33 -9.62 15.16
CA ASP A 128 -2.33 -9.09 14.26
C ASP A 128 -1.73 -8.11 13.24
N PHE A 129 -0.77 -7.27 13.66
CA PHE A 129 -0.01 -6.40 12.75
C PHE A 129 0.70 -7.20 11.64
N LYS A 130 1.37 -8.29 12.02
CA LYS A 130 2.03 -9.19 11.04
C LYS A 130 1.04 -9.88 10.11
N LYS A 131 -0.12 -10.30 10.64
CA LYS A 131 -1.19 -10.90 9.81
C LYS A 131 -1.70 -9.90 8.78
N SER A 132 -1.86 -8.63 9.14
CA SER A 132 -2.25 -7.57 8.21
C SER A 132 -1.26 -7.40 7.07
N ILE A 133 0.04 -7.40 7.35
CA ILE A 133 1.08 -7.33 6.31
C ILE A 133 1.02 -8.56 5.38
N HIS A 134 0.91 -9.77 5.92
CA HIS A 134 0.79 -10.99 5.11
C HIS A 134 -0.49 -11.03 4.25
N ALA A 135 -1.61 -10.55 4.80
CA ALA A 135 -2.87 -10.42 4.08
C ALA A 135 -2.70 -9.48 2.88
N TYR A 136 -2.08 -8.32 3.09
CA TYR A 136 -1.79 -7.38 2.01
C TYR A 136 -0.85 -7.97 0.94
N MET A 137 0.26 -8.60 1.34
CA MET A 137 1.18 -9.24 0.37
C MET A 137 0.46 -10.29 -0.49
N SER A 138 -0.42 -11.08 0.13
CA SER A 138 -1.23 -12.09 -0.58
C SER A 138 -2.24 -11.44 -1.52
N PHE A 139 -2.94 -10.41 -1.05
CA PHE A 139 -3.88 -9.63 -1.86
C PHE A 139 -3.18 -9.01 -3.08
N LEU A 140 -2.03 -8.37 -2.89
CA LEU A 140 -1.32 -7.68 -3.97
C LEU A 140 -1.00 -8.63 -5.13
N MET A 141 -0.55 -9.86 -4.83
CA MET A 141 -0.23 -10.87 -5.86
C MET A 141 -1.47 -11.48 -6.51
N GLN A 142 -2.49 -11.80 -5.72
CA GLN A 142 -3.64 -12.56 -6.21
C GLN A 142 -4.67 -11.67 -6.91
N ARG A 143 -4.74 -10.39 -6.52
CA ARG A 143 -5.85 -9.51 -6.89
C ARG A 143 -5.43 -8.06 -7.15
N GLY A 144 -4.61 -7.46 -6.30
CA GLY A 144 -4.22 -6.05 -6.41
C GLY A 144 -3.51 -5.72 -7.74
N ILE A 145 -2.40 -6.39 -8.05
CA ILE A 145 -1.66 -6.19 -9.30
C ILE A 145 -2.54 -6.48 -10.54
N PRO A 146 -3.27 -7.60 -10.62
CA PRO A 146 -4.23 -7.83 -11.71
C PRO A 146 -5.28 -6.73 -11.86
N GLN A 147 -5.83 -6.21 -10.75
CA GLN A 147 -6.84 -5.14 -10.78
C GLN A 147 -6.26 -3.81 -11.24
N MET A 148 -5.06 -3.43 -10.78
CA MET A 148 -4.36 -2.24 -11.26
C MET A 148 -4.06 -2.34 -12.76
N MET A 149 -3.65 -3.51 -13.25
CA MET A 149 -3.49 -3.70 -14.70
C MET A 149 -4.81 -3.61 -15.46
N ALA A 150 -5.90 -4.16 -14.94
CA ALA A 150 -7.22 -4.02 -15.56
C ALA A 150 -7.68 -2.55 -15.61
N TRP A 151 -7.47 -1.81 -14.53
CA TRP A 151 -7.71 -0.36 -14.49
C TRP A 151 -6.92 0.36 -15.59
N LEU A 152 -5.61 0.08 -15.69
CA LEU A 152 -4.75 0.68 -16.70
C LEU A 152 -5.28 0.47 -18.13
N TYR A 153 -5.69 -0.75 -18.46
CA TYR A 153 -6.25 -1.05 -19.79
C TYR A 153 -7.63 -0.42 -20.04
N ASP A 154 -8.44 -0.26 -19.00
CA ASP A 154 -9.79 0.31 -19.13
C ASP A 154 -9.77 1.84 -19.20
N MET A 155 -8.81 2.47 -18.53
CA MET A 155 -8.72 3.93 -18.38
C MET A 155 -7.77 4.58 -19.40
N TYR A 156 -6.80 3.82 -19.93
CA TYR A 156 -5.75 4.34 -20.79
C TYR A 156 -5.54 3.47 -22.03
N ASP A 157 -5.22 4.12 -23.15
CA ASP A 157 -4.94 3.44 -24.43
C ASP A 157 -3.45 3.12 -24.54
N PHE A 158 -3.02 2.04 -23.91
CA PHE A 158 -1.66 1.52 -24.05
C PHE A 158 -1.52 0.73 -25.35
N ASP A 159 -0.64 1.18 -26.24
CA ASP A 159 -0.20 0.36 -27.35
C ASP A 159 0.63 -0.83 -26.85
N LYS A 160 0.67 -1.92 -27.63
CA LYS A 160 1.39 -3.15 -27.23
C LYS A 160 2.90 -2.92 -27.08
N GLU A 161 3.43 -1.90 -27.73
CA GLU A 161 4.85 -1.58 -27.76
C GLU A 161 5.29 -0.82 -26.51
N SER A 162 4.41 -0.03 -25.87
CA SER A 162 4.71 0.67 -24.62
C SER A 162 4.69 -0.22 -23.38
N ILE A 163 3.88 -1.29 -23.38
CA ILE A 163 3.66 -2.14 -22.19
C ILE A 163 4.97 -2.64 -21.54
N PRO A 164 5.98 -3.12 -22.30
CA PRO A 164 7.23 -3.61 -21.72
C PRO A 164 8.08 -2.53 -21.02
N TYR A 165 7.79 -1.24 -21.25
CA TYR A 165 8.52 -0.11 -20.67
C TYR A 165 7.93 0.37 -19.34
N GLY A 166 6.86 -0.26 -18.86
CA GLY A 166 6.27 0.11 -17.59
C GLY A 166 6.38 -0.95 -16.50
N TYR A 167 6.32 -0.48 -15.27
CA TYR A 167 6.53 -1.28 -14.07
C TYR A 167 5.81 -0.65 -12.87
N PHE A 168 5.49 -1.49 -11.88
CA PHE A 168 4.91 -1.05 -10.62
C PHE A 168 6.00 -0.64 -9.64
N CYS A 169 5.77 0.50 -9.01
CA CYS A 169 6.51 1.05 -7.89
C CYS A 169 5.58 1.27 -6.71
N PHE A 170 6.18 1.46 -5.54
CA PHE A 170 5.42 1.60 -4.30
C PHE A 170 6.02 2.71 -3.46
N GLU A 171 5.21 3.69 -3.07
CA GLU A 171 5.55 4.58 -1.98
C GLU A 171 5.24 3.86 -0.66
N VAL A 172 6.21 3.85 0.25
CA VAL A 172 6.06 3.22 1.57
C VAL A 172 6.33 4.26 2.64
N LEU A 173 5.36 4.47 3.53
CA LEU A 173 5.45 5.44 4.61
C LEU A 173 5.12 4.77 5.94
N SER A 174 5.84 5.16 6.99
CA SER A 174 5.51 4.73 8.34
C SER A 174 5.79 5.84 9.37
N HIS A 175 5.02 5.82 10.45
CA HIS A 175 5.06 6.78 11.55
C HIS A 175 5.09 6.08 12.89
#